data_AF-A0A7X0LLZ7-F1
#
_entry.id   AF-A0A7X0LLZ7-F1
#
_cell.length_a   1.000
_cell.length_b   1.000
_cell.length_c   1.000
_cell.angle_alpha   90.00
_cell.angle_beta   90.00
_cell.angle_gamma   90.00
#
_symmetry.space_group_name_H-M   'P 1'
#
loop_
_entity.id
_entity.type
_entity.pdbx_description
1 polymer ?
#
loop_
_entity_poly.entity_id
_entity_poly.type
_entity_poly.pdbx_seq_one_letter_code
_entity_poly.pdbx_strand_id
1 'polypeptide(L)'
;MAYVGGEPLRSGDLLPPMLEATGGEILSELVLDEMLQRRLDTAGITLTEADLDTERQVLLQTLSDDEDQSVRLLTEMRQRRGWGEVRFAGLLRRNAGLRALVKDQVTVPDAAVEQAYRLRYGPSSRVRLIVAGSLKDARDLRDRITTGGEPFGEVAALESTDVSKAQGGLLSPIRPEDTSYPAAMRQAIERLEVGQVSQPIAIDGGFALLKLEEKIAPAEVEFDDVRESLEQAVRGRTERVLMQQLARELLSGAELVVLDPTLKALWQAQRESLLTPQ
;
A
#
# COMPACT_ATOMS: atom_id res chain seq x y z
N MET A 1 1.26 25.21 27.52
CA MET A 1 0.39 26.29 28.04
C MET A 1 1.03 27.62 27.67
N ALA A 2 0.22 28.61 27.35
CA ALA A 2 0.69 29.86 26.76
C ALA A 2 -0.07 31.05 27.36
N TYR A 3 0.35 32.26 27.01
CA TYR A 3 -0.37 33.48 27.33
C TYR A 3 -0.59 34.29 26.05
N VAL A 4 -1.76 34.91 25.90
CA VAL A 4 -2.05 35.84 24.81
C VAL A 4 -2.46 37.17 25.43
N GLY A 5 -1.64 38.20 25.25
CA GLY A 5 -1.93 39.52 25.84
C GLY A 5 -2.02 39.52 27.37
N GLY A 6 -1.39 38.57 28.06
CA GLY A 6 -1.45 38.42 29.52
C GLY A 6 -2.52 37.44 30.02
N GLU A 7 -3.43 36.99 29.16
CA GLU A 7 -4.45 36.00 29.53
C GLU A 7 -3.92 34.56 29.31
N PRO A 8 -4.05 33.66 30.29
CA PRO A 8 -3.55 32.29 30.19
C PRO A 8 -4.43 31.42 29.28
N LEU A 9 -3.80 30.70 28.34
CA LEU A 9 -4.36 29.57 27.60
C LEU A 9 -4.01 28.26 28.32
N ARG A 10 -5.03 27.61 28.87
CA ARG A 10 -4.92 26.39 29.67
C ARG A 10 -4.99 25.14 28.79
N SER A 11 -4.58 24.01 29.35
CA SER A 11 -4.74 22.71 28.68
C SER A 11 -6.21 22.39 28.37
N GLY A 12 -7.13 22.77 29.26
CA GLY A 12 -8.57 22.57 29.07
C GLY A 12 -9.13 23.30 27.86
N ASP A 13 -8.55 24.44 27.48
CA ASP A 13 -8.99 25.21 26.30
C ASP A 13 -8.50 24.55 24.99
N LEU A 14 -7.39 23.81 25.06
CA LEU A 14 -6.79 23.11 23.93
C LEU A 14 -7.35 21.70 23.73
N LEU A 15 -7.84 21.05 24.79
CA LEU A 15 -8.24 19.64 24.75
C LEU A 15 -9.40 19.37 23.77
N PRO A 16 -10.53 20.11 23.78
CA PRO A 16 -11.61 19.88 22.83
C PRO A 16 -11.18 19.96 21.34
N PRO A 17 -10.51 21.03 20.86
CA PRO A 17 -10.07 21.08 19.46
C PRO A 17 -9.01 20.03 19.13
N MET A 18 -8.18 19.60 20.08
CA MET A 18 -7.25 18.49 19.87
C MET A 18 -7.97 17.14 19.72
N LEU A 19 -9.04 16.92 20.51
CA LEU A 19 -9.89 15.73 20.37
C LEU A 19 -10.57 15.74 19.01
N GLU A 20 -11.12 16.86 18.55
CA GLU A 20 -11.71 16.99 17.22
C GLU A 20 -10.70 16.71 16.10
N ALA A 21 -9.48 17.23 16.23
CA ALA A 21 -8.45 17.07 15.21
C ALA A 21 -7.87 15.65 15.12
N THR A 22 -7.65 14.97 16.25
CA THR A 22 -6.85 13.72 16.30
C THR A 22 -7.35 12.66 17.29
N GLY A 23 -8.41 12.95 18.04
CA GLY A 23 -8.88 12.10 19.13
C GLY A 23 -9.26 10.68 18.71
N GLY A 24 -9.91 10.53 17.55
CA GLY A 24 -10.28 9.21 17.01
C GLY A 24 -9.06 8.34 16.65
N GLU A 25 -8.04 8.95 16.01
CA GLU A 25 -6.77 8.28 15.67
C GLU A 25 -6.03 7.86 16.93
N ILE A 26 -5.82 8.79 17.87
CA ILE A 26 -5.10 8.53 19.12
C ILE A 26 -5.82 7.47 19.96
N LEU A 27 -7.15 7.54 20.08
CA LEU A 27 -7.90 6.53 20.82
C LEU A 27 -7.77 5.14 20.18
N SER A 28 -7.78 5.06 18.85
CA SER A 28 -7.59 3.79 18.13
C SER A 28 -6.19 3.21 18.37
N GLU A 29 -5.16 4.05 18.39
CA GLU A 29 -3.80 3.63 18.75
C GLU A 29 -3.74 3.07 20.18
N LEU A 30 -4.32 3.78 21.16
CA LEU A 30 -4.31 3.35 22.57
C LEU A 30 -5.11 2.06 22.80
N VAL A 31 -6.23 1.90 22.11
CA VAL A 31 -7.02 0.66 22.17
C VAL A 31 -6.23 -0.51 21.59
N LEU A 32 -5.56 -0.30 20.44
CA LEU A 32 -4.70 -1.33 19.86
C LEU A 32 -3.52 -1.66 20.78
N ASP A 33 -2.89 -0.66 21.40
CA ASP A 33 -1.79 -0.84 22.37
C ASP A 33 -2.24 -1.76 23.53
N GLU A 34 -3.39 -1.48 24.12
CA GLU A 34 -3.94 -2.25 25.23
C GLU A 34 -4.28 -3.70 24.82
N MET A 35 -4.95 -3.87 23.69
CA MET A 35 -5.31 -5.20 23.17
C MET A 35 -4.07 -6.02 22.80
N LEU A 36 -3.08 -5.38 22.21
CA LEU A 36 -1.80 -5.99 21.87
C LEU A 36 -1.03 -6.42 23.12
N GLN A 37 -0.97 -5.56 24.15
CA GLN A 37 -0.28 -5.88 25.40
C GLN A 37 -0.90 -7.11 26.07
N ARG A 38 -2.23 -7.18 26.15
CA ARG A 38 -2.92 -8.38 26.68
C ARG A 38 -2.59 -9.65 25.91
N ARG A 39 -2.48 -9.54 24.58
CA ARG A 39 -2.15 -10.67 23.71
C ARG A 39 -0.70 -11.12 23.89
N LEU A 40 0.23 -10.18 24.08
CA LEU A 40 1.64 -10.44 24.40
C LEU A 40 1.77 -11.11 25.76
N ASP A 41 1.08 -10.61 26.78
CA ASP A 41 1.07 -11.17 28.14
C ASP A 41 0.55 -12.61 28.14
N THR A 42 -0.56 -12.86 27.43
CA THR A 42 -1.12 -14.21 27.26
C THR A 42 -0.15 -15.15 26.55
N ALA A 43 0.64 -14.63 25.62
CA ALA A 43 1.66 -15.39 24.90
C ALA A 43 2.99 -15.51 25.68
N GLY A 44 3.13 -14.85 26.84
CA GLY A 44 4.36 -14.81 27.61
C GLY A 44 5.51 -14.06 26.91
N ILE A 45 5.20 -13.13 26.00
CA ILE A 45 6.18 -12.38 25.22
C ILE A 45 6.45 -11.04 25.89
N THR A 46 7.71 -10.77 26.21
CA THR A 46 8.17 -9.46 26.70
C THR A 46 9.03 -8.79 25.64
N LEU A 47 8.64 -7.59 25.22
CA LEU A 47 9.42 -6.81 24.25
C LEU A 47 10.64 -6.18 24.91
N THR A 48 11.75 -6.20 24.18
CA THR A 48 13.04 -5.62 24.56
C THR A 48 13.35 -4.37 23.73
N GLU A 49 14.31 -3.56 24.18
CA GLU A 49 14.79 -2.42 23.38
C GLU A 49 15.35 -2.85 22.02
N ALA A 50 15.96 -4.04 21.95
CA ALA A 50 16.46 -4.60 20.69
C ALA A 50 15.34 -4.86 19.67
N ASP A 51 14.14 -5.25 20.14
CA ASP A 51 12.97 -5.42 19.27
C ASP A 51 12.51 -4.06 18.69
N LEU A 52 12.51 -3.02 19.52
CA LEU A 52 12.14 -1.66 19.10
C LEU A 52 13.17 -1.06 18.13
N ASP A 53 14.46 -1.30 18.37
CA ASP A 53 15.53 -0.88 17.45
C ASP A 53 15.44 -1.62 16.11
N THR A 54 15.07 -2.90 16.13
CA THR A 54 14.82 -3.67 14.90
C THR A 54 13.70 -3.04 14.08
N GLU A 55 12.57 -2.67 14.69
CA GLU A 55 11.49 -1.99 13.97
C GLU A 55 11.90 -0.62 13.42
N ARG A 56 12.75 0.10 14.15
CA ARG A 56 13.29 1.38 13.66
C ARG A 56 14.13 1.15 12.40
N GLN A 57 14.98 0.13 12.39
CA GLN A 57 15.80 -0.21 11.22
C GLN A 57 14.96 -0.66 10.03
N VAL A 58 13.94 -1.50 10.25
CA VAL A 58 13.00 -1.90 9.19
C VAL A 58 12.29 -0.67 8.59
N LEU A 59 11.90 0.28 9.44
CA LEU A 59 11.27 1.52 8.98
C LEU A 59 12.23 2.38 8.14
N LEU A 60 13.49 2.53 8.57
CA LEU A 60 14.51 3.28 7.82
C LEU A 60 14.76 2.65 6.44
N GLN A 61 14.95 1.33 6.38
CA GLN A 61 15.16 0.59 5.13
C GLN A 61 13.97 0.71 4.16
N THR A 62 12.75 0.85 4.67
CA THR A 62 11.56 1.08 3.83
C THR A 62 11.57 2.47 3.18
N LEU A 63 12.29 3.44 3.75
CA LEU A 63 12.36 4.81 3.25
C LEU A 63 13.50 5.02 2.25
N SER A 64 14.68 4.47 2.53
CA SER A 64 15.84 4.52 1.64
C SER A 64 16.87 3.46 2.05
N ASP A 65 17.65 2.98 1.07
CA ASP A 65 18.84 2.16 1.33
C ASP A 65 20.02 3.01 1.83
N ASP A 66 20.00 4.32 1.58
CA ASP A 66 21.00 5.27 2.09
C ASP A 66 20.64 5.71 3.52
N GLU A 67 21.54 5.45 4.48
CA GLU A 67 21.31 5.68 5.90
C GLU A 67 20.98 7.16 6.20
N ASP A 68 21.80 8.09 5.72
CA ASP A 68 21.62 9.51 5.96
C ASP A 68 20.30 10.03 5.36
N GLN A 69 19.96 9.59 4.15
CA GLN A 69 18.69 9.91 3.50
C GLN A 69 17.50 9.32 4.26
N SER A 70 17.59 8.06 4.71
CA SER A 70 16.52 7.39 5.43
C SER A 70 16.18 8.13 6.74
N VAL A 71 17.20 8.60 7.48
CA VAL A 71 17.02 9.37 8.73
C VAL A 71 16.36 10.73 8.46
N ARG A 72 16.77 11.42 7.39
CA ARG A 72 16.12 12.69 6.98
C ARG A 72 14.66 12.47 6.62
N LEU A 73 14.37 11.48 5.77
CA LEU A 73 13.01 11.15 5.35
C LEU A 73 12.14 10.74 6.55
N LEU A 74 12.68 9.97 7.49
CA LEU A 74 11.98 9.62 8.72
C LEU A 74 11.63 10.86 9.55
N THR A 75 12.57 11.79 9.68
CA THR A 75 12.35 13.05 10.41
C THR A 75 11.23 13.88 9.77
N GLU A 76 11.25 14.06 8.44
CA GLU A 76 10.20 14.76 7.71
C GLU A 76 8.84 14.07 7.81
N MET A 77 8.82 12.73 7.74
CA MET A 77 7.59 11.95 7.90
C MET A 77 7.02 12.13 9.30
N ARG A 78 7.87 12.06 10.34
CA ARG A 78 7.45 12.25 11.73
C ARG A 78 6.85 13.63 11.95
N GLN A 79 7.45 14.69 11.39
CA GLN A 79 6.93 16.05 11.46
C GLN A 79 5.56 16.18 10.76
N ARG A 80 5.43 15.65 9.54
CA ARG A 80 4.18 15.70 8.77
C ARG A 80 3.04 14.92 9.44
N ARG A 81 3.34 13.82 10.12
CA ARG A 81 2.34 12.96 10.79
C ARG A 81 2.12 13.29 12.27
N GLY A 82 2.82 14.28 12.82
CA GLY A 82 2.74 14.60 14.25
C GLY A 82 3.24 13.47 15.16
N TRP A 83 4.20 12.66 14.69
CA TRP A 83 4.83 11.58 15.45
C TRP A 83 6.00 12.12 16.28
N GLY A 84 5.66 12.86 17.33
CA GLY A 84 6.60 13.20 18.42
C GLY A 84 7.10 11.94 19.13
N GLU A 85 8.01 12.11 20.11
CA GLU A 85 8.68 10.99 20.78
C GLU A 85 7.72 9.93 21.34
N VAL A 86 6.64 10.35 22.01
CA VAL A 86 5.66 9.44 22.62
C VAL A 86 4.95 8.57 21.58
N ARG A 87 4.35 9.20 20.56
CA ARG A 87 3.61 8.47 19.51
C ARG A 87 4.55 7.61 18.66
N PHE A 88 5.77 8.08 18.40
CA PHE A 88 6.75 7.31 17.64
C PHE A 88 7.24 6.08 18.41
N ALA A 89 7.54 6.21 19.71
CA ALA A 89 7.87 5.07 20.56
C ALA A 89 6.71 4.06 20.63
N GLY A 90 5.46 4.55 20.76
CA GLY A 90 4.26 3.72 20.68
C GLY A 90 4.15 2.96 19.37
N LEU A 91 4.38 3.63 18.23
CA LEU A 91 4.40 2.99 16.89
C LEU A 91 5.43 1.86 16.80
N LEU A 92 6.67 2.09 17.26
CA LEU A 92 7.72 1.07 17.25
C LEU A 92 7.34 -0.12 18.12
N ARG A 93 6.85 0.13 19.35
CA ARG A 93 6.39 -0.92 20.26
C ARG A 93 5.24 -1.74 19.67
N ARG A 94 4.26 -1.08 19.04
CA ARG A 94 3.15 -1.76 18.34
C ARG A 94 3.65 -2.68 17.25
N ASN A 95 4.50 -2.17 16.37
CA ASN A 95 5.03 -2.96 15.26
C ASN A 95 5.84 -4.15 15.78
N ALA A 96 6.68 -3.95 16.81
CA ALA A 96 7.48 -5.00 17.42
C ALA A 96 6.58 -6.08 18.03
N GLY A 97 5.55 -5.69 18.77
CA GLY A 97 4.58 -6.62 19.36
C GLY A 97 3.79 -7.41 18.33
N LEU A 98 3.28 -6.73 17.30
CA LEU A 98 2.58 -7.39 16.20
C LEU A 98 3.50 -8.38 15.48
N ARG A 99 4.74 -8.00 15.16
CA ARG A 99 5.71 -8.89 14.52
C ARG A 99 6.04 -10.09 15.40
N ALA A 100 6.30 -9.87 16.70
CA ALA A 100 6.62 -10.93 17.64
C ALA A 100 5.51 -11.99 17.74
N LEU A 101 4.24 -11.59 17.61
CA LEU A 101 3.08 -12.51 17.66
C LEU A 101 2.84 -13.29 16.37
N VAL A 102 3.30 -12.78 15.22
CA VAL A 102 3.04 -13.40 13.91
C VAL A 102 4.26 -14.08 13.30
N LYS A 103 5.48 -13.78 13.76
CA LYS A 103 6.73 -14.29 13.16
C LYS A 103 6.75 -15.81 12.97
N ASP A 104 6.20 -16.57 13.92
CA ASP A 104 6.20 -18.03 13.88
C ASP A 104 5.09 -18.60 12.96
N GLN A 105 4.17 -17.76 12.50
CA GLN A 105 3.11 -18.11 11.53
C GLN A 105 3.58 -17.87 10.08
N VAL A 106 4.73 -17.22 9.88
CA VAL A 106 5.21 -16.84 8.56
C VAL A 106 5.79 -18.05 7.85
N THR A 107 5.14 -18.45 6.77
CA THR A 107 5.63 -19.47 5.86
C THR A 107 6.08 -18.83 4.56
N VAL A 108 7.25 -19.24 4.08
CA VAL A 108 7.81 -18.82 2.79
C VAL A 108 7.85 -20.06 1.88
N PRO A 109 6.76 -20.38 1.18
CA PRO A 109 6.76 -21.51 0.26
C PRO A 109 7.61 -21.19 -0.97
N ASP A 110 8.35 -22.17 -1.50
CA ASP A 110 9.20 -22.02 -2.69
C ASP A 110 8.42 -21.39 -3.87
N ALA A 111 7.17 -21.80 -4.07
CA ALA A 111 6.29 -21.25 -5.10
C ALA A 111 6.09 -19.72 -5.00
N ALA A 112 6.08 -19.16 -3.78
CA ALA A 112 5.99 -17.71 -3.58
C ALA A 112 7.31 -17.01 -3.90
N VAL A 113 8.45 -17.65 -3.64
CA VAL A 113 9.78 -17.14 -3.99
C VAL A 113 9.97 -17.13 -5.51
N GLU A 114 9.59 -18.21 -6.18
CA GLU A 114 9.58 -18.27 -7.64
C GLU A 114 8.64 -17.24 -8.26
N GLN A 115 7.45 -17.04 -7.69
CA GLN A 115 6.54 -15.99 -8.15
C GLN A 115 7.15 -14.60 -7.97
N ALA A 116 7.82 -14.33 -6.84
CA ALA A 116 8.52 -13.08 -6.61
C ALA A 116 9.67 -12.86 -7.62
N TYR A 117 10.39 -13.93 -7.98
CA TYR A 117 11.40 -13.89 -9.03
C TYR A 117 10.79 -13.51 -10.39
N ARG A 118 9.72 -14.20 -10.83
CA ARG A 118 9.04 -13.88 -12.09
C ARG A 118 8.50 -12.45 -12.12
N LEU A 119 7.95 -11.96 -11.00
CA LEU A 119 7.48 -10.58 -10.86
C LEU A 119 8.60 -9.53 -10.89
N ARG A 120 9.85 -9.89 -10.59
CA ARG A 120 10.97 -8.94 -10.57
C ARG A 120 11.82 -9.02 -11.83
N TYR A 121 12.14 -10.24 -12.25
CA TYR A 121 13.12 -10.54 -13.31
C TYR A 121 12.52 -11.25 -14.52
N GLY A 122 11.25 -11.69 -14.46
CA GLY A 122 10.58 -12.33 -15.59
C GLY A 122 10.32 -11.39 -16.77
N PRO A 123 9.91 -11.95 -17.92
CA PRO A 123 9.58 -11.17 -19.11
C PRO A 123 8.46 -10.17 -18.80
N SER A 124 8.49 -9.03 -19.47
CA SER A 124 7.45 -8.00 -19.32
C SER A 124 7.05 -7.42 -20.67
N SER A 125 5.92 -6.72 -20.69
CA SER A 125 5.38 -6.11 -21.90
C SER A 125 5.15 -4.62 -21.66
N ARG A 126 5.69 -3.79 -22.55
CA ARG A 126 5.41 -2.35 -22.55
C ARG A 126 4.17 -2.11 -23.40
N VAL A 127 3.14 -1.55 -22.79
CA VAL A 127 1.83 -1.36 -23.43
C VAL A 127 1.34 0.07 -23.28
N ARG A 128 0.45 0.46 -24.19
CA ARG A 128 -0.41 1.63 -24.00
C ARG A 128 -1.85 1.22 -23.71
N LEU A 129 -2.53 1.99 -22.86
CA LEU A 129 -3.90 1.78 -22.41
C LEU A 129 -4.82 2.93 -22.83
N ILE A 130 -6.03 2.59 -23.25
CA ILE A 130 -7.18 3.49 -23.31
C ILE A 130 -8.31 2.84 -22.52
N VAL A 131 -8.80 3.51 -21.49
CA VAL A 131 -10.08 3.17 -20.83
C VAL A 131 -11.19 4.07 -21.35
N ALA A 132 -12.32 3.46 -21.73
CA ALA A 132 -13.54 4.09 -22.18
C ALA A 132 -14.74 3.63 -21.33
N GLY A 133 -15.76 4.48 -21.20
CA GLY A 133 -16.93 4.22 -20.34
C GLY A 133 -17.92 3.19 -20.90
N SER A 134 -17.90 2.92 -22.21
CA SER A 134 -18.80 1.96 -22.85
C SER A 134 -18.12 1.12 -23.93
N LEU A 135 -18.72 -0.03 -24.24
CA LEU A 135 -18.23 -0.92 -25.30
C LEU A 135 -18.33 -0.28 -26.67
N LYS A 136 -19.33 0.57 -26.89
CA LYS A 136 -19.50 1.29 -28.15
C LYS A 136 -18.34 2.26 -28.34
N ASP A 137 -18.06 3.09 -27.34
CA ASP A 137 -16.96 4.07 -27.41
C ASP A 137 -15.62 3.36 -27.60
N ALA A 138 -15.37 2.27 -26.86
CA ALA A 138 -14.15 1.48 -27.05
C ALA A 138 -14.01 0.90 -28.47
N ARG A 139 -15.10 0.50 -29.13
CA ARG A 139 -15.05 0.05 -30.53
C ARG A 139 -14.77 1.20 -31.48
N ASP A 140 -15.45 2.33 -31.29
CA ASP A 140 -15.28 3.51 -32.13
C ASP A 140 -13.83 4.05 -32.03
N LEU A 141 -13.26 4.12 -30.82
CA LEU A 141 -11.87 4.51 -30.58
C LEU A 141 -10.88 3.52 -31.20
N ARG A 142 -11.16 2.22 -31.10
CA ARG A 142 -10.33 1.19 -31.75
C ARG A 142 -10.33 1.36 -33.26
N ASP A 143 -11.50 1.57 -33.88
CA ASP A 143 -11.62 1.71 -35.33
C ASP A 143 -10.93 2.98 -35.85
N ARG A 144 -10.97 4.09 -35.10
CA ARG A 144 -10.18 5.30 -35.36
C ARG A 144 -8.68 5.01 -35.44
N ILE A 145 -8.18 4.14 -34.57
CA ILE A 145 -6.76 3.78 -34.50
C ILE A 145 -6.41 2.76 -35.59
N THR A 146 -7.16 1.66 -35.71
CA THR A 146 -6.79 0.53 -36.59
C THR A 146 -7.15 0.77 -38.04
N THR A 147 -8.24 1.49 -38.31
CA THR A 147 -8.75 1.74 -39.66
C THR A 147 -8.54 3.19 -40.07
N GLY A 148 -8.77 4.13 -39.14
CA GLY A 148 -8.55 5.56 -39.39
C GLY A 148 -7.07 5.98 -39.39
N GLY A 149 -6.19 5.18 -38.77
CA GLY A 149 -4.75 5.45 -38.70
C GLY A 149 -4.36 6.52 -37.69
N GLU A 150 -5.25 6.91 -36.78
CA GLU A 150 -4.93 7.87 -35.71
C GLU A 150 -3.88 7.28 -34.74
N PRO A 151 -2.89 8.07 -34.30
CA PRO A 151 -1.90 7.61 -33.34
C PRO A 151 -2.55 7.23 -32.00
N PHE A 152 -2.34 5.99 -31.53
CA PHE A 152 -2.92 5.49 -30.27
C PHE A 152 -2.67 6.44 -29.09
N GLY A 153 -1.46 6.99 -28.97
CA GLY A 153 -1.10 7.87 -27.86
C GLY A 153 -1.86 9.20 -27.85
N GLU A 154 -2.21 9.74 -29.02
CA GLU A 154 -3.00 10.97 -29.13
C GLU A 154 -4.45 10.71 -28.75
N VAL A 155 -5.03 9.60 -29.27
CA VAL A 155 -6.38 9.16 -28.90
C VAL A 155 -6.46 8.91 -27.39
N ALA A 156 -5.44 8.28 -26.81
CA ALA A 156 -5.38 8.04 -25.37
C ALA A 156 -5.34 9.34 -24.56
N ALA A 157 -4.50 10.30 -24.96
CA ALA A 157 -4.37 11.59 -24.25
C ALA A 157 -5.68 12.39 -24.24
N LEU A 158 -6.45 12.31 -25.33
CA LEU A 158 -7.70 13.06 -25.50
C LEU A 158 -8.90 12.37 -24.86
N GLU A 159 -9.06 11.07 -25.07
CA GLU A 159 -10.35 10.39 -24.85
C GLU A 159 -10.34 9.47 -23.62
N SER A 160 -9.16 9.05 -23.14
CA SER A 160 -9.12 8.07 -22.06
C SER A 160 -9.51 8.66 -20.70
N THR A 161 -10.20 7.85 -19.90
CA THR A 161 -10.48 8.15 -18.49
C THR A 161 -9.36 7.73 -17.54
N ASP A 162 -8.36 6.97 -18.02
CA ASP A 162 -7.25 6.50 -17.19
C ASP A 162 -6.19 7.59 -16.95
N VAL A 163 -5.52 7.51 -15.79
CA VAL A 163 -4.47 8.48 -15.40
C VAL A 163 -3.26 8.47 -16.33
N SER A 164 -2.98 7.33 -16.99
CA SER A 164 -1.88 7.21 -17.95
C SER A 164 -2.08 8.04 -19.22
N LYS A 165 -3.26 8.62 -19.46
CA LYS A 165 -3.52 9.53 -20.58
C LYS A 165 -2.52 10.69 -20.67
N ALA A 166 -2.02 11.16 -19.53
CA ALA A 166 -1.01 12.21 -19.46
C ALA A 166 0.32 11.82 -20.17
N GLN A 167 0.56 10.53 -20.35
CA GLN A 167 1.71 9.96 -21.07
C GLN A 167 1.27 9.23 -22.36
N GLY A 168 0.10 9.59 -22.90
CA GLY A 168 -0.50 8.95 -24.07
C GLY A 168 -0.86 7.49 -23.82
N GLY A 169 -1.30 7.16 -22.60
CA GLY A 169 -1.68 5.81 -22.19
C GLY A 169 -0.51 4.90 -21.85
N LEU A 170 0.74 5.38 -21.86
CA LEU A 170 1.91 4.51 -21.61
C LEU A 170 1.94 4.03 -20.15
N LEU A 171 1.99 2.72 -19.97
CA LEU A 171 2.12 2.08 -18.66
C LEU A 171 3.55 1.65 -18.38
N SER A 172 3.88 1.50 -17.10
CA SER A 172 5.06 0.76 -16.69
C SER A 172 4.99 -0.69 -17.22
N PRO A 173 6.13 -1.35 -17.49
CA PRO A 173 6.13 -2.71 -18.03
C PRO A 173 5.32 -3.68 -17.18
N ILE A 174 4.33 -4.32 -17.80
CA ILE A 174 3.42 -5.25 -17.14
C ILE A 174 3.97 -6.66 -17.27
N ARG A 175 3.95 -7.41 -16.17
CA ARG A 175 4.35 -8.82 -16.15
C ARG A 175 3.14 -9.74 -16.11
N PRO A 176 3.26 -10.97 -16.65
CA PRO A 176 2.17 -11.95 -16.65
C PRO A 176 1.60 -12.26 -15.26
N GLU A 177 2.39 -12.15 -14.19
CA GLU A 177 1.96 -12.45 -12.81
C GLU A 177 1.45 -11.22 -12.04
N ASP A 178 1.47 -10.03 -12.63
CA ASP A 178 1.14 -8.78 -11.93
C ASP A 178 -0.36 -8.64 -11.66
N THR A 179 -0.76 -9.00 -10.44
CA THR A 179 -2.17 -8.98 -10.02
C THR A 179 -2.75 -7.59 -9.84
N SER A 180 -1.96 -6.51 -9.97
CA SER A 180 -2.49 -5.14 -10.00
C SER A 180 -3.33 -4.89 -11.27
N TYR A 181 -3.14 -5.70 -12.32
CA TYR A 181 -3.93 -5.64 -13.55
C TYR A 181 -4.93 -6.81 -13.66
N PRO A 182 -6.15 -6.54 -14.16
CA PRO A 182 -7.17 -7.58 -14.37
C PRO A 182 -6.63 -8.76 -15.19
N ALA A 183 -7.02 -9.98 -14.81
CA ALA A 183 -6.56 -11.20 -15.49
C ALA A 183 -6.86 -11.17 -17.01
N ALA A 184 -8.01 -10.64 -17.41
CA ALA A 184 -8.39 -10.49 -18.81
C ALA A 184 -7.43 -9.55 -19.58
N MET A 185 -6.91 -8.50 -18.92
CA MET A 185 -5.94 -7.59 -19.50
C MET A 185 -4.60 -8.31 -19.72
N ARG A 186 -4.09 -9.00 -18.69
CA ARG A 186 -2.84 -9.77 -18.77
C ARG A 186 -2.87 -10.83 -19.87
N GLN A 187 -3.95 -11.62 -19.93
CA GLN A 187 -4.15 -12.62 -20.98
C GLN A 187 -4.26 -12.02 -22.38
N ALA A 188 -4.84 -10.81 -22.51
CA ALA A 188 -4.88 -10.12 -23.79
C ALA A 188 -3.48 -9.69 -24.24
N ILE A 189 -2.67 -9.13 -23.34
CA ILE A 189 -1.29 -8.71 -23.63
C ILE A 189 -0.45 -9.88 -24.16
N GLU A 190 -0.55 -11.05 -23.54
CA GLU A 190 0.18 -12.27 -23.97
C GLU A 190 -0.13 -12.67 -25.43
N ARG A 191 -1.36 -12.40 -25.89
CA ARG A 191 -1.83 -12.75 -27.23
C ARG A 191 -1.56 -11.67 -28.28
N LEU A 192 -1.11 -10.48 -27.87
CA LEU A 192 -0.80 -9.41 -28.79
C LEU A 192 0.56 -9.59 -29.43
N GLU A 193 0.63 -9.21 -30.70
CA GLU A 193 1.88 -8.94 -31.39
C GLU A 193 2.29 -7.48 -31.25
N VAL A 194 3.59 -7.22 -31.36
CA VAL A 194 4.12 -5.85 -31.26
C VAL A 194 3.48 -4.97 -32.33
N GLY A 195 2.94 -3.82 -31.91
CA GLY A 195 2.17 -2.88 -32.72
C GLY A 195 0.66 -3.16 -32.78
N GLN A 196 0.20 -4.33 -32.36
CA GLN A 196 -1.21 -4.71 -32.44
C GLN A 196 -2.05 -4.03 -31.35
N VAL A 197 -3.28 -3.63 -31.73
CA VAL A 197 -4.32 -3.13 -30.82
C VAL A 197 -5.30 -4.26 -30.48
N SER A 198 -5.62 -4.42 -29.20
CA SER A 198 -6.55 -5.43 -28.71
C SER A 198 -8.00 -5.17 -29.15
N GLN A 199 -8.86 -6.17 -28.92
CA GLN A 199 -10.30 -5.92 -28.81
C GLN A 199 -10.61 -5.19 -27.49
N PRO A 200 -11.79 -4.57 -27.35
CA PRO A 200 -12.26 -4.05 -26.06
C PRO A 200 -12.32 -5.15 -25.00
N ILE A 201 -11.65 -4.92 -23.87
CA ILE A 201 -11.59 -5.83 -22.72
C ILE A 201 -12.44 -5.22 -21.61
N ALA A 202 -13.44 -5.95 -21.12
CA ALA A 202 -14.22 -5.49 -19.98
C ALA A 202 -13.34 -5.44 -18.72
N ILE A 203 -13.40 -4.32 -18.01
CA ILE A 203 -12.72 -4.10 -16.72
C ILE A 203 -13.68 -3.43 -15.74
N ASP A 204 -13.29 -3.38 -14.47
CA ASP A 204 -14.04 -2.63 -13.47
C ASP A 204 -14.04 -1.15 -13.85
N GLY A 205 -15.23 -0.59 -14.07
CA GLY A 205 -15.40 0.81 -14.47
C GLY A 205 -15.40 1.10 -15.97
N GLY A 206 -15.32 0.09 -16.86
CA GLY A 206 -15.50 0.31 -18.30
C GLY A 206 -14.86 -0.73 -19.22
N PHE A 207 -14.27 -0.25 -20.31
CA PHE A 207 -13.64 -1.08 -21.35
C PHE A 207 -12.23 -0.57 -21.66
N ALA A 208 -11.27 -1.48 -21.64
CA ALA A 208 -9.87 -1.21 -21.95
C ALA A 208 -9.52 -1.62 -23.39
N LEU A 209 -8.76 -0.77 -24.07
CA LEU A 209 -8.00 -1.12 -25.27
C LEU A 209 -6.51 -1.08 -24.92
N LEU A 210 -5.78 -2.06 -25.42
CA LEU A 210 -4.34 -2.16 -25.25
C LEU A 210 -3.65 -2.10 -26.60
N LYS A 211 -2.49 -1.46 -26.64
CA LYS A 211 -1.53 -1.60 -27.74
C LYS A 211 -0.22 -2.12 -27.20
N LEU A 212 0.30 -3.20 -27.76
CA LEU A 212 1.62 -3.71 -27.39
C LEU A 212 2.70 -2.90 -28.10
N GLU A 213 3.56 -2.22 -27.36
CA GLU A 213 4.68 -1.46 -27.92
C GLU A 213 5.96 -2.30 -28.00
N GLU A 214 6.19 -3.17 -27.02
CA GLU A 214 7.41 -3.97 -26.93
C GLU A 214 7.22 -5.20 -26.03
N LYS A 215 7.84 -6.33 -26.41
CA LYS A 215 8.08 -7.48 -25.51
C LYS A 215 9.51 -7.37 -24.98
N ILE A 216 9.64 -7.30 -23.66
CA ILE A 216 10.91 -7.15 -22.95
C ILE A 216 11.32 -8.52 -22.41
N ALA A 217 12.53 -8.96 -22.77
CA ALA A 217 13.11 -10.21 -22.30
C ALA A 217 13.27 -10.21 -20.76
N PRO A 218 13.28 -11.39 -20.11
CA PRO A 218 13.64 -11.46 -18.70
C PRO A 218 15.03 -10.88 -18.46
N ALA A 219 15.27 -10.41 -17.24
CA ALA A 219 16.58 -9.95 -16.83
C ALA A 219 17.57 -11.13 -16.77
N GLU A 220 18.83 -10.87 -17.13
CA GLU A 220 19.94 -11.84 -17.01
C GLU A 220 20.42 -11.93 -15.55
N VAL A 221 19.58 -12.48 -14.69
CA VAL A 221 19.86 -12.68 -13.26
C VAL A 221 19.45 -14.11 -12.92
N GLU A 222 20.36 -14.95 -12.44
CA GLU A 222 20.02 -16.33 -12.08
C GLU A 222 19.19 -16.38 -10.80
N PHE A 223 18.24 -17.33 -10.72
CA PHE A 223 17.35 -17.46 -9.57
C PHE A 223 18.11 -17.72 -8.28
N ASP A 224 19.11 -18.59 -8.32
CA ASP A 224 19.90 -18.99 -7.15
C ASP A 224 20.70 -17.81 -6.57
N ASP A 225 21.15 -16.87 -7.41
CA ASP A 225 21.91 -15.69 -6.98
C ASP A 225 21.07 -14.70 -6.16
N VAL A 226 19.75 -14.70 -6.35
CA VAL A 226 18.82 -13.77 -5.70
C VAL A 226 17.81 -14.44 -4.78
N ARG A 227 17.87 -15.77 -4.64
CA ARG A 227 16.90 -16.56 -3.87
C ARG A 227 16.75 -16.06 -2.44
N GLU A 228 17.86 -15.84 -1.73
CA GLU A 228 17.84 -15.39 -0.33
C GLU A 228 17.17 -14.01 -0.19
N SER A 229 17.50 -13.07 -1.09
CA SER A 229 16.89 -11.74 -1.10
C SER A 229 15.38 -11.82 -1.37
N LEU A 230 14.95 -12.71 -2.26
CA LEU A 230 13.54 -12.94 -2.56
C LEU A 230 12.81 -13.61 -1.38
N GLU A 231 13.43 -14.56 -0.70
CA GLU A 231 12.88 -15.19 0.50
C GLU A 231 12.66 -14.16 1.61
N GLN A 232 13.62 -13.27 1.84
CA GLN A 232 13.49 -12.16 2.81
C GLN A 232 12.36 -11.20 2.39
N ALA A 233 12.27 -10.86 1.10
CA ALA A 233 11.22 -9.99 0.59
C ALA A 233 9.81 -10.61 0.73
N VAL A 234 9.68 -11.91 0.44
CA VAL A 234 8.43 -12.67 0.61
C VAL A 234 8.08 -12.76 2.08
N ARG A 235 9.04 -13.12 2.95
CA ARG A 235 8.84 -13.16 4.40
C ARG A 235 8.33 -11.81 4.92
N GLY A 236 9.03 -10.72 4.61
CA GLY A 236 8.65 -9.38 5.05
C GLY A 236 7.30 -8.90 4.52
N ARG A 237 6.89 -9.34 3.32
CA ARG A 237 5.54 -9.08 2.79
C ARG A 237 4.49 -9.88 3.57
N THR A 238 4.71 -11.17 3.76
CA THR A 238 3.81 -12.05 4.51
C THR A 238 3.64 -11.59 5.96
N GLU A 239 4.74 -11.24 6.64
CA GLU A 239 4.73 -10.64 7.97
C GLU A 239 3.83 -9.41 8.03
N ARG A 240 4.01 -8.45 7.11
CA ARG A 240 3.17 -7.23 7.08
C ARG A 240 1.69 -7.55 6.91
N VAL A 241 1.34 -8.51 6.05
CA VAL A 241 -0.05 -8.94 5.86
C VAL A 241 -0.62 -9.53 7.14
N LEU A 242 0.11 -10.44 7.80
CA LEU A 242 -0.32 -11.05 9.06
C LEU A 242 -0.43 -10.02 10.20
N MET A 243 0.53 -9.09 10.30
CA MET A 243 0.47 -7.99 11.27
C MET A 243 -0.77 -7.11 11.07
N GLN A 244 -1.08 -6.76 9.81
CA GLN A 244 -2.27 -5.96 9.48
C GLN A 244 -3.58 -6.71 9.77
N GLN A 245 -3.61 -8.02 9.56
CA GLN A 245 -4.76 -8.86 9.92
C GLN A 245 -4.93 -8.93 11.43
N LEU A 246 -3.84 -9.18 12.17
CA LEU A 246 -3.84 -9.21 13.63
C LEU A 246 -4.27 -7.87 14.23
N ALA A 247 -3.76 -6.75 13.73
CA ALA A 247 -4.17 -5.42 14.20
C ALA A 247 -5.67 -5.17 13.99
N ARG A 248 -6.22 -5.59 12.85
CA ARG A 248 -7.67 -5.52 12.57
C ARG A 248 -8.48 -6.45 13.46
N GLU A 249 -7.98 -7.65 13.73
CA GLU A 249 -8.59 -8.59 14.67
C GLU A 249 -8.67 -7.98 16.08
N LEU A 250 -7.55 -7.47 16.59
CA LEU A 250 -7.48 -6.85 17.92
C LEU A 250 -8.40 -5.62 18.04
N LEU A 251 -8.44 -4.76 17.02
CA LEU A 251 -9.34 -3.60 17.00
C LEU A 251 -10.82 -3.98 16.85
N SER A 252 -11.13 -5.05 16.12
CA SER A 252 -12.52 -5.50 15.95
C SER A 252 -13.05 -6.14 17.22
N GLY A 253 -12.22 -6.91 17.95
CA GLY A 253 -12.55 -7.53 19.23
C GLY A 253 -12.50 -6.61 20.46
N ALA A 254 -12.11 -5.35 20.31
CA ALA A 254 -12.05 -4.41 21.42
C ALA A 254 -13.44 -3.94 21.87
N GLU A 255 -13.81 -4.25 23.12
CA GLU A 255 -14.99 -3.70 23.77
C GLU A 255 -14.63 -2.39 24.49
N LEU A 256 -15.02 -1.26 23.90
CA LEU A 256 -14.70 0.07 24.43
C LEU A 256 -15.96 0.82 24.87
N VAL A 257 -15.96 1.32 26.10
CA VAL A 257 -16.97 2.25 26.61
C VAL A 257 -16.41 3.68 26.56
N VAL A 258 -16.84 4.46 25.58
CA VAL A 258 -16.45 5.88 25.45
C VAL A 258 -17.53 6.77 26.08
N LEU A 259 -17.15 7.50 27.14
CA LEU A 259 -18.05 8.38 27.88
C LEU A 259 -18.24 9.74 27.20
N ASP A 260 -17.20 10.25 26.54
CA ASP A 260 -17.24 11.51 25.79
C ASP A 260 -17.94 11.30 24.43
N PRO A 261 -19.07 11.98 24.14
CA PRO A 261 -19.82 11.76 22.92
C PRO A 261 -19.05 12.13 21.64
N THR A 262 -18.24 13.18 21.68
CA THR A 262 -17.45 13.65 20.54
C THR A 262 -16.38 12.61 20.20
N LEU A 263 -15.64 12.16 21.21
CA LEU A 263 -14.63 11.13 21.05
C LEU A 263 -15.25 9.80 20.59
N LYS A 264 -16.45 9.46 21.09
CA LYS A 264 -17.18 8.26 20.67
C LYS A 264 -17.48 8.29 19.18
N ALA A 265 -17.97 9.41 18.65
CA ALA A 265 -18.26 9.56 17.22
C ALA A 265 -16.98 9.45 16.38
N LEU A 266 -15.91 10.14 16.79
CA LEU A 266 -14.62 10.10 16.09
C LEU A 266 -13.99 8.71 16.07
N TRP A 267 -14.05 7.99 17.19
CA TRP A 267 -13.57 6.62 17.27
C TRP A 267 -14.35 5.68 16.35
N GLN A 268 -15.68 5.78 16.28
CA GLN A 268 -16.47 4.93 15.40
C GLN A 268 -16.09 5.15 13.92
N ALA A 269 -16.01 6.41 13.49
CA ALA A 269 -15.61 6.75 12.13
C ALA A 269 -14.19 6.24 11.81
N GLN A 270 -13.25 6.41 12.74
CA GLN A 270 -11.89 5.93 12.57
C GLN A 270 -11.82 4.39 12.51
N ARG A 271 -12.54 3.70 13.41
CA ARG A 271 -12.59 2.24 13.45
C ARG A 271 -13.18 1.67 12.17
N GLU A 272 -14.27 2.25 11.65
CA GLU A 272 -14.86 1.84 10.37
C GLU A 272 -13.86 1.99 9.21
N SER A 273 -13.16 3.12 9.15
CA SER A 273 -12.09 3.37 8.17
C SER A 273 -10.96 2.33 8.26
N LEU A 274 -10.54 1.96 9.47
CA LEU A 274 -9.47 0.98 9.69
C LEU A 274 -9.88 -0.47 9.40
N LEU A 275 -11.18 -0.79 9.51
CA LEU A 275 -11.69 -2.14 9.30
C LEU A 275 -12.17 -2.40 7.87
N THR A 276 -12.42 -1.35 7.10
CA THR A 276 -12.81 -1.48 5.69
C THR A 276 -11.60 -1.89 4.84
N PRO A 277 -11.67 -2.97 4.04
CA PRO A 277 -10.60 -3.32 3.10
C PRO A 277 -10.41 -2.17 2.09
N GLN A 278 -9.15 -1.73 1.91
CA GLN A 278 -8.75 -0.90 0.77
C GLN A 278 -8.54 -1.75 -0.48
#